data_AF-A0A840FZQ2-F1
#
_entry.id   AF-A0A840FZQ2-F1
#
_cell.length_a   1.000
_cell.length_b   1.000
_cell.length_c   1.000
_cell.angle_alpha   90.00
_cell.angle_beta   90.00
_cell.angle_gamma   90.00
#
_symmetry.space_group_name_H-M   'P 1'
#
loop_
_entity.id
_entity.type
_entity.pdbx_description
1 polymer ?
#
loop_
_entity_poly.entity_id
_entity_poly.type
_entity_poly.pdbx_seq_one_letter_code
_entity_poly.pdbx_strand_id
1 'polypeptide(L)'
;MKIAAYLNPQGEVASLYEPGCFRLYQASAAGKGWLSAQEIPFVTDYARPLPEIKAALHAAIAGLDDCRTLLSAEVRGVLYSVLQEELGFRIWKSAGPLLLQLDSVRQKEAEHEAQKRFEIVAFAGKMLPTPMLVGDPRDGCFWIDLKEALNHESGQTSRQILIPFLERGQFRRLEVLCDHLPKWMTWEMERLDMSADSEEIDATGSGLRVTVYPRNTPEGRARKVGLLGAGPALLLPCPRERQNNGGRVIDA
;
A
#
# COMPACT_ATOMS: atom_id res chain seq x y z
N MET A 1 17.52 3.12 -7.37
CA MET A 1 16.13 3.51 -7.68
C MET A 1 15.81 3.08 -9.10
N LYS A 2 14.61 2.51 -9.30
CA LYS A 2 14.05 2.15 -10.61
C LYS A 2 12.93 3.13 -10.97
N ILE A 3 12.90 3.58 -12.21
CA ILE A 3 11.81 4.39 -12.78
C ILE A 3 11.42 3.78 -14.11
N ALA A 4 10.14 3.44 -14.27
CA ALA A 4 9.57 3.10 -15.56
C ALA A 4 9.17 4.38 -16.28
N ALA A 5 9.43 4.50 -17.58
CA ALA A 5 8.89 5.57 -18.42
C ALA A 5 8.10 4.96 -19.58
N TYR A 6 6.95 5.53 -19.89
CA TYR A 6 6.21 5.17 -21.09
C TYR A 6 6.61 6.06 -22.25
N LEU A 7 7.13 5.46 -23.32
CA LEU A 7 7.77 6.17 -24.43
C LEU A 7 7.09 5.85 -25.76
N ASN A 8 6.91 6.87 -26.60
CA ASN A 8 6.51 6.71 -27.99
C ASN A 8 7.67 6.13 -28.84
N PRO A 9 7.42 5.78 -30.13
CA PRO A 9 8.48 5.30 -31.03
C PRO A 9 9.64 6.29 -31.25
N GLN A 10 9.43 7.58 -30.97
CA GLN A 10 10.44 8.63 -31.05
C GLN A 10 11.31 8.72 -29.78
N GLY A 11 10.99 7.93 -28.75
CA GLY A 11 11.71 7.90 -27.47
C GLY A 11 11.32 9.02 -26.50
N GLU A 12 10.22 9.72 -26.77
CA GLU A 12 9.68 10.79 -25.94
C GLU A 12 8.63 10.24 -24.97
N VAL A 13 8.48 10.89 -23.82
CA VAL A 13 7.46 10.51 -22.82
C VAL A 13 6.07 10.70 -23.42
N ALA A 14 5.26 9.66 -23.38
CA ALA A 14 3.94 9.61 -24.00
C ALA A 14 2.84 9.19 -23.02
N SER A 15 1.58 9.31 -23.44
CA SER A 15 0.44 8.79 -22.71
C SER A 15 0.25 7.31 -23.01
N LEU A 16 -0.18 6.51 -22.04
CA LEU A 16 -0.54 5.10 -22.26
C LEU A 16 -1.51 4.92 -23.43
N TYR A 17 -2.43 5.87 -23.63
CA TYR A 17 -3.42 5.88 -24.71
C TYR A 17 -2.83 6.07 -26.12
N GLU A 18 -1.53 6.31 -26.21
CA GLU A 18 -0.78 6.43 -27.45
C GLU A 18 0.09 5.19 -27.67
N PRO A 19 0.43 4.85 -28.92
CA PRO A 19 1.37 3.77 -29.21
C PRO A 19 2.72 4.02 -28.53
N GLY A 20 3.23 3.01 -27.82
CA GLY A 20 4.47 3.14 -27.10
C GLY A 20 4.91 1.85 -26.40
N CYS A 21 5.90 1.99 -25.53
CA CYS A 21 6.44 0.90 -24.72
C CYS A 21 6.81 1.41 -23.33
N PHE A 22 6.84 0.51 -22.36
CA PHE A 22 7.47 0.81 -21.09
C PHE A 22 8.96 0.56 -21.21
N ARG A 23 9.76 1.50 -20.70
CA ARG A 23 11.20 1.34 -20.57
C ARG A 23 11.62 1.56 -19.13
N LEU A 24 12.33 0.59 -18.57
CA LEU A 24 12.81 0.60 -17.20
C LEU A 24 14.19 1.23 -17.13
N TYR A 25 14.32 2.24 -16.28
CA TYR A 25 15.57 2.94 -16.01
C TYR A 25 16.01 2.70 -14.57
N GLN A 26 17.25 2.25 -14.42
CA GLN A 26 17.91 2.07 -13.14
C GLN A 26 18.95 3.17 -12.95
N ALA A 27 18.90 3.88 -11.82
CA ALA A 27 19.93 4.84 -11.48
C ALA A 27 21.29 4.13 -11.31
N SER A 28 22.34 4.66 -11.94
CA SER A 28 23.70 4.10 -11.83
C SER A 28 24.25 4.22 -10.41
N ALA A 29 24.94 3.16 -9.94
CA ALA A 29 25.62 3.14 -8.64
C ALA A 29 26.74 4.20 -8.55
N ALA A 30 27.30 4.64 -9.70
CA ALA A 30 28.30 5.70 -9.77
C ALA A 30 27.69 7.13 -9.70
N GLY A 31 26.38 7.25 -9.52
CA GLY A 31 25.68 8.53 -9.26
C GLY A 31 25.46 9.43 -10.48
N LYS A 32 26.11 9.15 -11.62
CA LYS A 32 25.91 9.87 -12.89
C LYS A 32 25.26 8.95 -13.93
N GLY A 33 24.01 9.24 -14.25
CA GLY A 33 23.30 8.65 -15.38
C GLY A 33 22.36 7.50 -15.04
N TRP A 34 21.60 7.13 -16.06
CA TRP A 34 20.57 6.10 -16.04
C TRP A 34 21.00 4.94 -16.93
N LEU A 35 20.87 3.72 -16.43
CA LEU A 35 21.04 2.50 -17.20
C LEU A 35 19.64 2.04 -17.64
N SER A 36 19.39 1.99 -18.94
CA SER A 36 18.17 1.38 -19.47
C SER A 36 18.29 -0.14 -19.27
N ALA A 37 17.44 -0.69 -18.40
CA ALA A 37 17.51 -2.08 -18.01
C ALA A 37 16.67 -2.97 -18.93
N GLN A 38 15.50 -2.49 -19.38
CA GLN A 38 14.54 -3.33 -20.08
C GLN A 38 13.52 -2.49 -20.87
N GLU A 39 13.12 -3.00 -22.03
CA GLU A 39 11.99 -2.48 -22.81
C GLU A 39 10.89 -3.53 -22.84
N ILE A 40 9.67 -3.11 -22.55
CA ILE A 40 8.50 -3.96 -22.45
C ILE A 40 7.45 -3.39 -23.39
N PRO A 41 7.13 -4.12 -24.48
CA PRO A 41 6.11 -3.66 -25.41
C PRO A 41 4.76 -3.63 -24.71
N PHE A 42 4.02 -2.54 -24.91
CA PHE A 42 2.63 -2.44 -24.49
C PHE A 42 1.82 -2.02 -25.70
N VAL A 43 1.26 -3.02 -26.37
CA VAL A 43 0.35 -2.81 -27.49
C VAL A 43 -1.03 -3.20 -27.01
N THR A 44 -1.93 -2.22 -26.92
CA THR A 44 -3.33 -2.49 -26.63
C THR A 44 -4.19 -1.85 -27.70
N ASP A 45 -5.21 -2.60 -28.10
CA ASP A 45 -6.29 -2.08 -28.93
C ASP A 45 -7.39 -1.56 -28.01
N TYR A 46 -7.58 -0.24 -28.02
CA TYR A 46 -8.56 0.45 -27.17
C TYR A 46 -10.01 0.20 -27.59
N ALA A 47 -10.25 -0.47 -28.72
CA ALA A 47 -11.58 -0.95 -29.10
C ALA A 47 -12.02 -2.20 -28.30
N ARG A 48 -11.11 -2.83 -27.57
CA ARG A 48 -11.40 -4.04 -26.78
C ARG A 48 -12.11 -3.73 -25.45
N PRO A 49 -12.84 -4.69 -24.87
CA PRO A 49 -13.40 -4.55 -23.54
C PRO A 49 -12.34 -4.26 -22.47
N LEU A 50 -12.70 -3.45 -21.48
CA LEU A 50 -11.81 -3.03 -20.40
C LEU A 50 -11.06 -4.18 -19.68
N PRO A 51 -11.68 -5.35 -19.40
CA PRO A 51 -10.97 -6.47 -18.77
C PRO A 51 -9.75 -6.97 -19.57
N GLU A 52 -9.84 -6.97 -20.91
CA GLU A 52 -8.72 -7.37 -21.77
C GLU A 52 -7.60 -6.33 -21.73
N ILE A 53 -7.97 -5.04 -21.76
CA ILE A 53 -7.01 -3.94 -21.66
C ILE A 53 -6.29 -3.99 -20.30
N LYS A 54 -7.02 -4.26 -19.22
CA LYS A 54 -6.43 -4.48 -17.89
C LYS A 54 -5.48 -5.67 -17.91
N ALA A 55 -5.88 -6.81 -18.47
CA ALA A 55 -5.02 -7.99 -18.55
C ALA A 55 -3.71 -7.71 -19.30
N ALA A 56 -3.77 -6.99 -20.43
CA ALA A 56 -2.60 -6.56 -21.17
C ALA A 56 -1.70 -5.62 -20.35
N LEU A 57 -2.29 -4.69 -19.61
CA LEU A 57 -1.56 -3.79 -18.71
C LEU A 57 -0.86 -4.57 -17.59
N HIS A 58 -1.56 -5.47 -16.91
CA HIS A 58 -0.96 -6.33 -15.87
C HIS A 58 0.20 -7.17 -16.41
N ALA A 59 0.07 -7.72 -17.62
CA ALA A 59 1.13 -8.48 -18.27
C ALA A 59 2.37 -7.61 -18.56
N ALA A 60 2.19 -6.38 -19.04
CA ALA A 60 3.30 -5.45 -19.26
C ALA A 60 3.97 -5.04 -17.95
N ILE A 61 3.18 -4.76 -16.91
CA ILE A 61 3.70 -4.36 -15.60
C ILE A 61 4.45 -5.50 -14.89
N ALA A 62 4.09 -6.76 -15.13
CA ALA A 62 4.83 -7.91 -14.60
C ALA A 62 6.30 -7.92 -15.05
N GLY A 63 6.63 -7.30 -16.18
CA GLY A 63 8.01 -7.14 -16.65
C GLY A 63 8.80 -6.00 -15.99
N LEU A 64 8.18 -5.16 -15.17
CA LEU A 64 8.81 -3.98 -14.54
C LEU A 64 9.46 -4.26 -13.17
N ASP A 65 9.65 -5.53 -12.81
CA ASP A 65 10.19 -5.96 -11.51
C ASP A 65 9.47 -5.29 -10.30
N ASP A 66 10.25 -4.86 -9.31
CA ASP A 66 9.90 -4.10 -8.12
C ASP A 66 9.72 -2.60 -8.39
N CYS A 67 9.73 -2.15 -9.65
CA CYS A 67 9.52 -0.73 -9.96
C CYS A 67 8.08 -0.33 -9.66
N ARG A 68 7.91 0.78 -8.94
CA ARG A 68 6.60 1.38 -8.60
C ARG A 68 6.50 2.86 -8.94
N THR A 69 7.49 3.41 -9.63
CA THR A 69 7.48 4.79 -10.13
C THR A 69 7.32 4.76 -11.65
N LEU A 70 6.29 5.43 -12.18
CA LEU A 70 6.03 5.55 -13.61
C LEU A 70 6.10 7.02 -14.04
N LEU A 71 6.78 7.29 -15.14
CA LEU A 71 6.80 8.56 -15.85
C LEU A 71 5.91 8.46 -17.09
N SER A 72 4.97 9.40 -17.24
CA SER A 72 4.00 9.41 -18.34
C SER A 72 3.63 10.85 -18.71
N ALA A 73 3.18 11.08 -19.95
CA ALA A 73 2.69 12.38 -20.41
C ALA A 73 1.31 12.71 -19.82
N GLU A 74 0.58 11.70 -19.35
CA GLU A 74 -0.72 11.84 -18.71
C GLU A 74 -0.80 10.99 -17.43
N VAL A 75 -1.67 11.36 -16.50
CA VAL A 75 -1.88 10.66 -15.22
C VAL A 75 -3.36 10.39 -14.93
N ARG A 76 -4.25 10.76 -15.86
CA ARG A 76 -5.70 10.62 -15.72
C ARG A 76 -6.25 9.62 -16.72
N GLY A 77 -7.21 8.82 -16.28
CA GLY A 77 -7.87 7.81 -17.09
C GLY A 77 -7.85 6.45 -16.42
N VAL A 78 -8.69 5.54 -16.90
CA VAL A 78 -8.93 4.23 -16.29
C VAL A 78 -7.64 3.43 -16.10
N LEU A 79 -6.70 3.49 -17.05
CA LEU A 79 -5.42 2.76 -16.92
C LEU A 79 -4.55 3.31 -15.81
N TYR A 80 -4.53 4.63 -15.64
CA TYR A 80 -3.78 5.28 -14.56
C TYR A 80 -4.43 5.02 -13.21
N SER A 81 -5.77 4.96 -13.13
CA SER A 81 -6.48 4.54 -11.92
C SER A 81 -6.14 3.10 -11.54
N VAL A 82 -6.10 2.17 -12.50
CA VAL A 82 -5.65 0.79 -12.25
C VAL A 82 -4.20 0.77 -11.76
N LEU A 83 -3.30 1.52 -12.40
CA LEU A 83 -1.91 1.60 -11.98
C LEU A 83 -1.75 2.14 -10.55
N GLN A 84 -2.46 3.22 -10.20
CA GLN A 84 -2.35 3.86 -8.89
C GLN A 84 -3.07 3.06 -7.79
N GLU A 85 -4.28 2.60 -8.06
CA GLU A 85 -5.15 2.00 -7.04
C GLU A 85 -4.95 0.49 -6.90
N GLU A 86 -4.77 -0.24 -7.99
CA GLU A 86 -4.65 -1.70 -7.98
C GLU A 86 -3.17 -2.14 -7.92
N LEU A 87 -2.28 -1.41 -8.60
CA LEU A 87 -0.86 -1.79 -8.75
C LEU A 87 0.11 -0.95 -7.90
N GLY A 88 -0.40 0.06 -7.18
CA GLY A 88 0.38 0.89 -6.25
C GLY A 88 1.45 1.78 -6.92
N PHE A 89 1.31 2.06 -8.23
CA PHE A 89 2.24 2.93 -8.93
C PHE A 89 2.07 4.39 -8.53
N ARG A 90 3.20 5.06 -8.34
CA ARG A 90 3.31 6.50 -8.27
C ARG A 90 3.63 7.04 -9.65
N ILE A 91 2.69 7.81 -10.20
CA ILE A 91 2.77 8.29 -11.58
C ILE A 91 3.12 9.76 -11.60
N TRP A 92 4.17 10.10 -12.33
CA TRP A 92 4.66 11.45 -12.53
C TRP A 92 4.27 11.92 -13.93
N LYS A 93 3.46 12.98 -13.98
CA LYS A 93 3.18 13.69 -15.24
C LYS A 93 4.41 14.49 -15.64
N SER A 94 4.95 14.25 -16.82
CA SER A 94 5.98 15.13 -17.36
C SER A 94 6.01 15.17 -18.88
N ALA A 95 6.60 16.25 -19.40
CA ALA A 95 6.84 16.47 -20.81
C ALA A 95 8.27 16.99 -21.01
N GLY A 96 8.87 16.67 -22.15
CA GLY A 96 10.22 17.12 -22.51
C GLY A 96 11.32 16.05 -22.37
N PRO A 97 12.61 16.45 -22.31
CA PRO A 97 13.73 15.53 -22.44
C PRO A 97 13.79 14.49 -21.32
N LEU A 98 13.71 13.20 -21.70
CA LEU A 98 13.56 12.08 -20.77
C LEU A 98 14.57 12.06 -19.62
N LEU A 99 15.86 12.24 -19.90
CA LEU A 99 16.90 12.18 -18.87
C LEU A 99 16.74 13.26 -17.79
N LEU A 100 16.37 14.49 -18.19
CA LEU A 100 16.09 15.57 -17.24
C LEU A 100 14.86 15.24 -16.37
N GLN A 101 13.86 14.60 -16.96
CA GLN A 101 12.65 14.20 -16.24
C GLN A 101 12.92 13.07 -15.25
N LEU A 102 13.75 12.09 -15.62
CA LEU A 102 14.17 11.04 -14.69
C LEU A 102 14.93 11.62 -13.48
N ASP A 103 15.84 12.57 -13.71
CA ASP A 103 16.55 13.25 -12.62
C ASP A 103 15.62 14.07 -11.73
N SER A 104 14.66 14.79 -12.32
CA SER A 104 13.63 15.54 -11.60
C SER A 104 12.76 14.64 -10.74
N VAL A 105 12.31 13.50 -11.28
CA VAL A 105 11.53 12.52 -10.50
C VAL A 105 12.37 11.92 -9.38
N ARG A 106 13.62 11.53 -9.65
CA ARG A 106 14.54 11.03 -8.61
C ARG A 106 14.70 12.03 -7.47
N GLN A 107 14.88 13.31 -7.80
CA GLN A 107 15.01 14.37 -6.80
C GLN A 107 13.71 14.53 -5.99
N LYS A 108 12.55 14.64 -6.65
CA LYS A 108 11.27 14.81 -5.96
C LYS A 108 10.87 13.61 -5.11
N GLU A 109 11.22 12.40 -5.53
CA GLU A 109 11.03 11.19 -4.72
C GLU A 109 11.94 11.22 -3.49
N ALA A 110 13.21 11.61 -3.64
CA ALA A 110 14.13 11.77 -2.52
C ALA A 110 13.68 12.87 -1.55
N GLU A 111 13.19 14.00 -2.06
CA GLU A 111 12.60 15.09 -1.26
C GLU A 111 11.35 14.61 -0.52
N HIS A 112 10.47 13.86 -1.18
CA HIS A 112 9.27 13.31 -0.57
C HIS A 112 9.59 12.21 0.47
N GLU A 113 10.60 11.38 0.25
CA GLU A 113 11.12 10.46 1.26
C GLU A 113 11.74 11.19 2.44
N ALA A 114 12.53 12.24 2.19
CA ALA A 114 13.14 13.07 3.22
C ALA A 114 12.08 13.82 4.03
N GLN A 115 11.06 14.37 3.38
CA GLN A 115 9.92 15.03 4.01
C GLN A 115 9.11 14.05 4.85
N LYS A 116 8.84 12.84 4.34
CA LYS A 116 8.21 11.78 5.14
C LYS A 116 9.05 11.40 6.36
N ARG A 117 10.36 11.25 6.19
CA ARG A 117 11.27 10.95 7.32
C ARG A 117 11.29 12.09 8.32
N PHE A 118 11.35 13.33 7.86
CA PHE A 118 11.30 14.51 8.71
C PHE A 118 9.95 14.63 9.42
N GLU A 119 8.85 14.38 8.72
CA GLU A 119 7.52 14.29 9.32
C GLU A 119 7.49 13.19 10.37
N ILE A 120 7.93 11.96 10.10
CA ILE A 120 8.00 10.90 11.11
C ILE A 120 8.83 11.32 12.34
N VAL A 121 9.97 12.01 12.14
CA VAL A 121 10.84 12.47 13.23
C VAL A 121 10.24 13.65 14.00
N ALA A 122 9.66 14.64 13.33
CA ALA A 122 8.94 15.75 13.94
C ALA A 122 7.65 15.27 14.63
N PHE A 123 7.04 14.23 14.05
CA PHE A 123 5.89 13.54 14.58
C PHE A 123 6.26 12.80 15.86
N ALA A 124 7.46 12.24 16.02
CA ALA A 124 7.87 11.65 17.30
C ALA A 124 7.79 12.63 18.51
N GLY A 125 7.65 13.94 18.27
CA GLY A 125 7.37 14.96 19.29
C GLY A 125 5.88 15.22 19.61
N LYS A 126 4.92 14.76 18.79
CA LYS A 126 3.47 14.73 19.08
C LYS A 126 3.06 13.26 19.25
N MET A 127 2.28 12.90 20.28
CA MET A 127 1.87 11.49 20.41
C MET A 127 0.92 11.10 19.26
N LEU A 128 1.38 10.20 18.39
CA LEU A 128 0.57 9.58 17.32
C LEU A 128 -0.36 8.62 18.07
N PRO A 129 -1.64 8.49 17.69
CA PRO A 129 -2.40 7.33 18.08
C PRO A 129 -1.60 6.08 17.68
N THR A 130 -1.10 5.33 18.67
CA THR A 130 -0.30 4.13 18.43
C THR A 130 -1.14 2.91 18.75
N PRO A 131 -0.97 1.80 18.02
CA PRO A 131 -1.59 0.55 18.41
C PRO A 131 -1.30 0.21 19.87
N MET A 132 -2.36 -0.12 20.60
CA MET A 132 -2.34 -0.46 22.02
C MET A 132 -2.08 -1.95 22.17
N LEU A 133 -1.22 -2.31 23.12
CA LEU A 133 -0.99 -3.72 23.47
C LEU A 133 -2.26 -4.31 24.10
N VAL A 134 -2.64 -5.51 23.66
CA VAL A 134 -3.76 -6.28 24.19
C VAL A 134 -3.22 -7.54 24.87
N GLY A 135 -3.47 -7.66 26.18
CA GLY A 135 -3.03 -8.83 26.95
C GLY A 135 -1.56 -8.76 27.38
N ASP A 136 -0.88 -9.90 27.38
CA ASP A 136 0.52 -10.00 27.80
C ASP A 136 1.46 -9.49 26.68
N PRO A 137 2.48 -8.65 27.00
CA PRO A 137 3.48 -8.23 26.04
C PRO A 137 4.15 -9.36 25.24
N ARG A 138 4.26 -10.56 25.83
CA ARG A 138 4.83 -11.76 25.20
C ARG A 138 3.96 -12.30 24.07
N ASP A 139 2.66 -12.01 24.08
CA ASP A 139 1.74 -12.43 23.03
C ASP A 139 1.89 -11.57 21.77
N GLY A 140 2.41 -10.35 21.90
CA GLY A 140 2.66 -9.44 20.78
C GLY A 140 1.38 -9.05 20.04
N CYS A 141 0.23 -9.02 20.72
CA CYS A 141 -1.07 -8.67 20.16
C CYS A 141 -1.34 -7.19 20.37
N PHE A 142 -1.68 -6.48 19.30
CA PHE A 142 -1.98 -5.06 19.33
C PHE A 142 -3.32 -4.76 18.69
N TRP A 143 -3.92 -3.63 19.07
CA TRP A 143 -5.19 -3.17 18.54
C TRP A 143 -5.21 -1.65 18.35
N ILE A 144 -5.90 -1.17 17.33
CA ILE A 144 -6.16 0.26 17.12
C ILE A 144 -7.54 0.49 16.50
N ASP A 145 -8.24 1.51 16.99
CA ASP A 145 -9.42 2.08 16.34
C ASP A 145 -9.03 3.29 15.49
N LEU A 146 -9.02 3.12 14.16
CA LEU A 146 -8.71 4.20 13.24
C LEU A 146 -9.82 5.26 13.20
N LYS A 147 -11.07 4.90 13.48
CA LYS A 147 -12.17 5.86 13.52
C LYS A 147 -11.97 6.83 14.68
N GLU A 148 -11.64 6.31 15.85
CA GLU A 148 -11.29 7.12 17.02
C GLU A 148 -10.00 7.92 16.78
N ALA A 149 -8.96 7.28 16.23
CA ALA A 149 -7.68 7.91 15.98
C ALA A 149 -7.74 9.07 14.98
N LEU A 150 -8.63 9.00 13.99
CA LEU A 150 -8.78 10.01 12.92
C LEU A 150 -9.81 11.11 13.25
N ASN A 151 -10.69 10.90 14.25
CA ASN A 151 -11.73 11.87 14.63
C ASN A 151 -11.18 13.11 15.35
N HIS A 152 -9.98 13.05 15.92
CA HIS A 152 -9.28 14.24 16.41
C HIS A 152 -8.72 15.01 15.21
N GLU A 153 -8.97 16.34 15.13
CA GLU A 153 -8.54 17.31 14.10
C GLU A 153 -7.04 17.29 13.78
N SER A 154 -6.56 16.17 13.29
CA SER A 154 -5.14 15.82 13.27
C SER A 154 -4.56 15.96 11.87
N GLY A 155 -5.41 16.12 10.85
CA GLY A 155 -5.00 16.07 9.44
C GLY A 155 -4.31 14.75 9.07
N GLN A 156 -4.40 13.73 9.95
CA GLN A 156 -3.71 12.46 9.80
C GLN A 156 -4.50 11.55 8.86
N THR A 157 -3.77 10.69 8.16
CA THR A 157 -4.34 9.62 7.36
C THR A 157 -4.10 8.28 8.07
N SER A 158 -4.97 7.29 7.81
CA SER A 158 -4.78 5.90 8.30
C SER A 158 -3.39 5.35 7.98
N ARG A 159 -2.83 5.75 6.83
CA ARG A 159 -1.46 5.41 6.42
C ARG A 159 -0.40 6.01 7.35
N GLN A 160 -0.49 7.29 7.69
CA GLN A 160 0.49 7.94 8.57
C GLN A 160 0.50 7.32 9.97
N ILE A 161 -0.66 6.85 10.45
CA ILE A 161 -0.80 6.18 11.74
C ILE A 161 -0.19 4.76 11.71
N LEU A 162 -0.53 3.95 10.71
CA LEU A 162 -0.21 2.52 10.71
C LEU A 162 1.20 2.19 10.21
N ILE A 163 1.70 2.87 9.17
CA ILE A 163 2.98 2.53 8.52
C ILE A 163 4.15 2.49 9.52
N PRO A 164 4.35 3.49 10.40
CA PRO A 164 5.49 3.46 11.33
C PRO A 164 5.46 2.28 12.31
N PHE A 165 4.28 1.77 12.64
CA PHE A 165 4.13 0.59 13.49
C PHE A 165 4.39 -0.70 12.70
N LEU A 166 3.81 -0.80 11.50
CA LEU A 166 3.98 -1.96 10.63
C LEU A 166 5.46 -2.15 10.23
N GLU A 167 6.17 -1.08 9.88
CA GLU A 167 7.59 -1.14 9.50
C GLU A 167 8.51 -1.65 10.62
N ARG A 168 8.12 -1.52 11.89
CA ARG A 168 8.90 -2.08 13.00
C ARG A 168 8.85 -3.61 13.01
N GLY A 169 7.76 -4.21 12.53
CA GLY A 169 7.57 -5.66 12.46
C GLY A 169 7.61 -6.40 13.81
N GLN A 170 7.57 -5.67 14.93
CA GLN A 170 7.68 -6.22 16.29
C GLN A 170 6.30 -6.50 16.89
N PHE A 171 5.52 -7.34 16.23
CA PHE A 171 4.21 -7.79 16.71
C PHE A 171 3.93 -9.20 16.17
N ARG A 172 2.97 -9.89 16.76
CA ARG A 172 2.45 -11.17 16.25
C ARG A 172 1.13 -10.97 15.52
N ARG A 173 0.30 -10.06 16.02
CA ARG A 173 -1.01 -9.73 15.48
C ARG A 173 -1.32 -8.26 15.73
N LEU A 174 -1.85 -7.59 14.72
CA LEU A 174 -2.42 -6.25 14.84
C LEU A 174 -3.87 -6.28 14.36
N GLU A 175 -4.80 -5.91 15.23
CA GLU A 175 -6.20 -5.71 14.89
C GLU A 175 -6.46 -4.21 14.63
N VAL A 176 -7.06 -3.91 13.49
CA VAL A 176 -7.35 -2.56 13.03
C VAL A 176 -8.84 -2.44 12.80
N LEU A 177 -9.49 -1.52 13.50
CA LEU A 177 -10.88 -1.16 13.27
C LEU A 177 -10.95 0.06 12.36
N CYS A 178 -11.65 -0.03 11.23
CA CYS A 178 -11.78 1.04 10.25
C CYS A 178 -13.14 1.00 9.56
N ASP A 179 -13.65 2.13 9.05
CA ASP A 179 -14.93 2.13 8.31
C ASP A 179 -14.83 1.42 6.95
N HIS A 180 -13.64 1.41 6.35
CA HIS A 180 -13.35 0.73 5.09
C HIS A 180 -11.90 0.29 5.04
N LEU A 181 -11.61 -0.76 4.27
CA LEU A 181 -10.25 -1.21 4.01
C LEU A 181 -9.48 -0.09 3.29
N PRO A 182 -8.37 0.42 3.85
CA PRO A 182 -7.61 1.46 3.18
C PRO A 182 -7.04 0.93 1.85
N LYS A 183 -7.27 1.66 0.75
CA LYS A 183 -6.82 1.26 -0.60
C LYS A 183 -5.31 0.96 -0.68
N TRP A 184 -4.52 1.61 0.18
CA TRP A 184 -3.07 1.42 0.20
C TRP A 184 -2.63 0.11 0.88
N MET A 185 -3.50 -0.53 1.65
CA MET A 185 -3.11 -1.60 2.55
C MET A 185 -2.68 -2.86 1.82
N THR A 186 -3.36 -3.23 0.73
CA THR A 186 -3.07 -4.44 -0.04
C THR A 186 -1.62 -4.52 -0.51
N TRP A 187 -1.14 -3.48 -1.19
CA TRP A 187 0.24 -3.46 -1.70
C TRP A 187 1.28 -3.23 -0.60
N GLU A 188 0.90 -2.57 0.50
CA GLU A 188 1.79 -2.38 1.65
C GLU A 188 2.01 -3.70 2.40
N MET A 189 1.00 -4.57 2.48
CA MET A 189 1.15 -5.92 3.03
C MET A 189 2.14 -6.74 2.19
N GLU A 190 2.08 -6.63 0.86
CA GLU A 190 3.07 -7.27 -0.01
C GLU A 190 4.47 -6.71 0.20
N ARG A 191 4.62 -5.38 0.26
CA ARG A 191 5.91 -4.71 0.45
C ARG A 191 6.58 -5.10 1.77
N LEU A 192 5.79 -5.22 2.84
CA LEU A 192 6.28 -5.50 4.19
C LEU A 192 6.34 -6.99 4.54
N ASP A 193 6.07 -7.87 3.57
CA ASP A 193 5.95 -9.31 3.76
C ASP A 193 5.00 -9.70 4.91
N MET A 194 3.79 -9.15 4.83
CA MET A 194 2.71 -9.35 5.79
C MET A 194 1.49 -9.99 5.11
N SER A 195 0.60 -10.54 5.93
CA SER A 195 -0.72 -11.02 5.51
C SER A 195 -1.79 -10.29 6.30
N ALA A 196 -2.95 -10.05 5.68
CA ALA A 196 -4.09 -9.44 6.35
C ALA A 196 -5.38 -10.18 6.00
N ASP A 197 -6.27 -10.30 6.97
CA ASP A 197 -7.67 -10.71 6.78
C ASP A 197 -8.60 -9.56 7.14
N SER A 198 -9.80 -9.57 6.58
CA SER A 198 -10.81 -8.57 6.88
C SER A 198 -12.16 -9.24 7.16
N GLU A 199 -12.83 -8.77 8.20
CA GLU A 199 -14.16 -9.22 8.62
C GLU A 199 -15.06 -8.00 8.84
N GLU A 200 -16.27 -8.03 8.29
CA GLU A 200 -17.30 -7.04 8.59
C GLU A 200 -17.84 -7.29 10.01
N ILE A 201 -17.97 -6.22 10.80
CA ILE A 201 -18.32 -6.34 12.23
C ILE A 201 -19.83 -6.37 12.43
N ASP A 202 -20.57 -5.67 11.57
CA ASP A 202 -22.01 -5.48 11.69
C ASP A 202 -22.73 -5.97 10.44
N ALA A 203 -23.88 -6.64 10.61
CA ALA A 203 -24.79 -7.00 9.51
C ALA A 203 -25.41 -5.78 8.78
N THR A 204 -25.14 -4.57 9.27
CA THR A 204 -25.57 -3.28 8.70
C THR A 204 -24.53 -2.66 7.77
N GLY A 205 -23.34 -3.26 7.61
CA GLY A 205 -22.24 -2.75 6.77
C GLY A 205 -21.42 -1.61 7.41
N SER A 206 -21.58 -1.40 8.72
CA SER A 206 -20.88 -0.34 9.46
C SER A 206 -19.64 -0.89 10.17
N GLY A 207 -18.46 -0.69 9.61
CA GLY A 207 -17.20 -1.03 10.29
C GLY A 207 -16.59 -2.37 9.85
N LEU A 208 -15.29 -2.32 9.59
CA LEU A 208 -14.44 -3.39 9.11
C LEU A 208 -13.32 -3.63 10.13
N ARG A 209 -13.16 -4.88 10.55
CA ARG A 209 -12.01 -5.35 11.32
C ARG A 209 -10.98 -5.96 10.37
N VAL A 210 -9.81 -5.37 10.31
CA VAL A 210 -8.67 -5.91 9.56
C VAL A 210 -7.66 -6.49 10.55
N THR A 211 -7.25 -7.73 10.37
CA THR A 211 -6.24 -8.37 11.21
C THR A 211 -4.98 -8.62 10.40
N VAL A 212 -3.86 -8.04 10.84
CA VAL A 212 -2.54 -8.10 10.19
C VAL A 212 -1.60 -9.02 10.94
N TYR A 213 -0.83 -9.80 10.19
CA TYR A 213 0.16 -10.75 10.70
C TYR A 213 1.47 -10.62 9.91
N PRO A 214 2.63 -10.58 10.57
CA PRO A 214 3.91 -10.71 9.88
C PRO A 214 4.09 -12.14 9.36
N ARG A 215 4.60 -12.31 8.13
CA ARG A 215 4.74 -13.64 7.52
C ARG A 215 5.79 -14.52 8.21
N ASN A 216 6.69 -13.95 9.01
CA ASN A 216 7.63 -14.71 9.82
C ASN A 216 6.96 -15.47 11.01
N THR A 217 5.69 -15.18 11.31
CA THR A 217 4.90 -15.85 12.34
C THR A 217 4.18 -17.10 11.80
N PRO A 218 3.91 -18.12 12.65
CA PRO A 218 3.09 -19.27 12.26
C PRO A 218 1.73 -18.88 11.67
N GLU A 219 1.09 -17.86 12.25
CA GLU A 219 -0.20 -17.34 11.80
C GLU A 219 -0.12 -16.67 10.43
N GLY A 220 0.93 -15.88 10.19
CA GLY A 220 1.14 -15.21 8.91
C GLY A 220 1.53 -16.19 7.79
N ARG A 221 2.27 -17.26 8.09
CA ARG A 221 2.62 -18.30 7.09
C ARG A 221 1.41 -19.09 6.60
N ALA A 222 0.42 -19.30 7.45
CA ALA A 222 -0.77 -20.08 7.12
C ALA A 222 -1.72 -19.33 6.16
N ARG A 223 -1.52 -18.03 5.94
CA ARG A 223 -2.42 -17.16 5.18
C ARG A 223 -1.80 -16.73 3.84
N LYS A 224 -2.60 -16.77 2.76
CA LYS A 224 -2.17 -16.38 1.41
C LYS A 224 -2.02 -14.85 1.32
N VAL A 225 -1.03 -14.40 0.53
CA VAL A 225 -0.87 -13.00 0.13
C VAL A 225 -2.16 -12.50 -0.53
N GLY A 226 -2.66 -11.34 -0.12
CA GLY A 226 -3.62 -10.57 -0.91
C GLY A 226 -5.07 -11.07 -0.98
N LEU A 227 -5.48 -12.10 -0.23
CA LEU A 227 -6.91 -12.46 -0.14
C LEU A 227 -7.62 -11.63 0.94
N LEU A 228 -7.76 -10.33 0.70
CA LEU A 228 -8.70 -9.49 1.43
C LEU A 228 -10.10 -9.76 0.86
N GLY A 229 -10.68 -10.89 1.28
CA GLY A 229 -12.00 -11.33 0.85
C GLY A 229 -12.20 -12.84 0.90
N ALA A 230 -13.12 -13.27 1.79
CA ALA A 230 -13.72 -14.59 1.93
C ALA A 230 -12.79 -15.75 2.37
N GLY A 231 -12.72 -15.99 3.67
CA GLY A 231 -12.27 -17.24 4.29
C GLY A 231 -12.82 -17.34 5.73
N PRO A 232 -13.21 -18.53 6.22
CA PRO A 232 -14.13 -18.67 7.34
C PRO A 232 -13.50 -18.23 8.66
N ALA A 233 -14.33 -17.58 9.47
CA ALA A 233 -14.05 -17.13 10.82
C ALA A 233 -13.44 -18.26 11.66
N LEU A 234 -12.14 -18.15 11.94
CA LEU A 234 -11.60 -18.70 13.18
C LEU A 234 -11.98 -17.70 14.26
N LEU A 235 -13.20 -17.86 14.79
CA LEU A 235 -13.72 -17.17 15.96
C LEU A 235 -12.76 -17.41 17.14
N LEU A 236 -11.74 -16.57 17.26
CA LEU A 236 -11.16 -16.25 18.53
C LEU A 236 -12.02 -15.11 19.11
N PRO A 237 -12.70 -15.34 20.25
CA PRO A 237 -13.55 -14.31 20.83
C PRO A 237 -12.73 -13.07 21.15
N CYS A 238 -13.28 -11.92 20.77
CA CYS A 238 -12.73 -10.60 21.05
C CYS A 238 -12.50 -10.45 22.57
N PRO A 239 -11.29 -10.08 23.04
CA PRO A 239 -11.00 -9.97 24.48
C PRO A 239 -11.86 -8.92 25.21
N ARG A 240 -12.55 -8.04 24.47
CA ARG A 240 -13.41 -6.98 25.02
C ARG A 240 -14.69 -7.50 25.68
N GLU A 241 -15.07 -8.77 25.48
CA GLU A 241 -16.26 -9.37 26.13
C GLU A 241 -15.97 -10.02 27.50
N ARG A 242 -14.71 -10.07 27.97
CA ARG A 242 -14.39 -10.69 29.28
C ARG A 242 -14.47 -9.77 30.49
N GLN A 243 -14.70 -8.46 30.31
CA GLN A 243 -14.68 -7.52 31.42
C GLN A 243 -16.07 -7.12 31.96
N ASN A 244 -17.17 -7.72 31.51
CA ASN A 244 -18.51 -7.31 31.97
C ASN A 244 -19.39 -8.43 32.55
N ASN A 245 -18.82 -9.56 32.99
CA ASN A 245 -19.61 -10.63 33.63
C ASN A 245 -18.97 -11.17 34.93
N GLY A 246 -18.45 -10.25 35.75
CA GLY A 246 -17.92 -10.54 37.08
C GLY A 246 -18.60 -9.67 38.14
N GLY A 247 -19.86 -9.95 38.46
CA GLY A 247 -20.60 -9.27 39.52
C GLY A 247 -21.78 -10.10 40.03
N ARG A 248 -21.51 -10.95 41.03
CA ARG A 248 -22.50 -11.66 41.86
C ARG A 248 -23.61 -10.72 42.36
N VAL A 249 -24.85 -11.23 42.43
CA VAL A 249 -25.56 -11.39 43.71
C VAL A 249 -26.43 -12.64 43.65
N ILE A 250 -26.01 -13.68 44.35
CA ILE A 250 -26.88 -14.67 44.99
C ILE A 250 -26.84 -14.30 46.47
N ASP A 251 -27.99 -14.02 47.08
CA ASP A 251 -28.23 -14.30 48.49
C ASP A 251 -29.73 -14.21 48.81
N ALA A 252 -30.18 -15.27 49.50
CA ALA A 252 -31.40 -15.48 50.29
C ALA A 252 -32.78 -15.31 49.62
#